data_AF-A0A6V7XDP9-F1
#
_entry.id   AF-A0A6V7XDP9-F1
#
_cell.length_a   1.000
_cell.length_b   1.000
_cell.length_c   1.000
_cell.angle_alpha   90.00
_cell.angle_beta   90.00
_cell.angle_gamma   90.00
#
_symmetry.space_group_name_H-M   'P 1'
#
loop_
_entity.id
_entity.type
_entity.pdbx_description
1 polymer ?
#
loop_
_entity_poly.entity_id
_entity_poly.type
_entity_poly.pdbx_seq_one_letter_code
_entity_poly.pdbx_strand_id
1 'polypeptide(L)'
;MVDFYLLSLSKPAVPNIWKIIEEERNYSEINHVDLGNRIFENIGESFENTEYGTARLFAGFFKFMVDIDFDKYSISNTEENWLKYKNTEKYPVVIENPFNTQQNSARSVKKENWENIKEKFTIANNKII
;
A
#
# COMPACT_ATOMS: atom_id res chain seq x y z
N MET A 1 -2.95 2.36 0.29
CA MET A 1 -3.72 1.10 0.52
C MET A 1 -4.00 0.41 -0.79
N VAL A 2 -4.57 1.09 -1.79
CA VAL A 2 -4.77 0.53 -3.15
C VAL A 2 -3.44 0.07 -3.76
N ASP A 3 -2.41 0.92 -3.73
CA ASP A 3 -1.10 0.54 -4.28
C ASP A 3 -0.53 -0.73 -3.65
N PHE A 4 -0.69 -0.91 -2.34
CA PHE A 4 -0.28 -2.14 -1.65
C PHE A 4 -1.06 -3.36 -2.08
N TYR A 5 -2.38 -3.22 -2.26
CA TYR A 5 -3.18 -4.30 -2.81
C TYR A 5 -2.67 -4.68 -4.21
N LEU A 6 -2.46 -3.68 -5.08
CA LEU A 6 -1.98 -3.90 -6.44
C LEU A 6 -0.56 -4.51 -6.47
N LEU A 7 0.29 -4.19 -5.50
CA LEU A 7 1.60 -4.81 -5.28
C LEU A 7 1.52 -6.24 -4.76
N SER A 8 0.51 -6.55 -3.93
CA SER A 8 0.34 -7.86 -3.29
C SER A 8 -0.18 -8.96 -4.22
N LEU A 9 -0.62 -8.59 -5.44
CA LEU A 9 -1.11 -9.54 -6.43
C LEU A 9 0.02 -10.46 -6.90
N SER A 10 -0.33 -11.70 -7.27
CA SER A 10 0.64 -12.68 -7.79
C SER A 10 1.38 -12.19 -9.04
N LYS A 11 0.72 -11.33 -9.84
CA LYS A 11 1.34 -10.49 -10.86
C LYS A 11 1.06 -9.03 -10.45
N PRO A 12 2.02 -8.31 -9.85
CA PRO A 12 1.83 -6.93 -9.40
C PRO A 12 1.32 -6.04 -10.53
N ALA A 13 0.28 -5.24 -10.25
CA ALA A 13 -0.31 -4.33 -11.23
C ALA A 13 0.33 -2.93 -11.20
N VAL A 14 1.21 -2.68 -10.23
CA VAL A 14 2.00 -1.45 -10.09
C VAL A 14 3.43 -1.80 -9.68
N PRO A 15 4.44 -0.96 -9.99
CA PRO A 15 5.81 -1.14 -9.52
C PRO A 15 5.93 -1.01 -8.02
N ASN A 16 6.86 -1.77 -7.43
CA ASN A 16 7.32 -1.48 -6.08
C ASN A 16 8.17 -0.20 -6.07
N ILE A 17 7.54 0.93 -5.75
CA ILE A 17 8.18 2.25 -5.66
C ILE A 17 9.38 2.23 -4.72
N TRP A 18 9.36 1.43 -3.65
CA TRP A 18 10.50 1.34 -2.73
C TRP A 18 11.72 0.68 -3.37
N LYS A 19 11.52 -0.36 -4.18
CA LYS A 19 12.62 -0.99 -4.91
C LYS A 19 13.29 0.02 -5.85
N ILE A 20 12.49 0.84 -6.52
CA ILE A 20 12.98 1.94 -7.38
C ILE A 20 13.71 3.00 -6.52
N ILE A 21 13.17 3.36 -5.35
CA ILE A 21 13.80 4.28 -4.40
C ILE A 21 15.17 3.75 -3.94
N GLU A 22 15.28 2.49 -3.55
CA GLU A 22 16.53 1.87 -3.10
C GLU A 22 17.56 1.81 -4.23
N GLU A 23 17.13 1.41 -5.43
CA GLU A 23 17.96 1.43 -6.62
C GLU A 23 18.48 2.85 -6.89
N GLU A 24 17.66 3.90 -6.86
CA GLU A 24 18.12 5.27 -7.11
C GLU A 24 18.96 5.87 -5.95
N ARG A 25 18.62 5.58 -4.69
CA ARG A 25 19.38 6.03 -3.50
C ARG A 25 20.81 5.48 -3.48
N ASN A 26 21.01 4.27 -3.98
CA ASN A 26 22.35 3.67 -4.08
C ASN A 26 23.24 4.38 -5.10
N TYR A 27 22.67 5.20 -5.99
CA TYR A 27 23.41 5.82 -7.09
C TYR A 27 23.71 7.30 -6.88
N SER A 28 23.17 7.98 -5.86
CA SER A 28 23.42 9.43 -5.67
C SER A 28 22.88 10.05 -4.37
N GLU A 29 23.55 11.11 -3.88
CA GLU A 29 23.09 12.00 -2.79
C GLU A 29 21.91 12.89 -3.25
N ILE A 30 20.80 12.27 -3.66
CA ILE A 30 19.61 12.98 -4.15
C ILE A 30 18.69 13.33 -2.98
N ASN A 31 18.22 14.59 -2.92
CA ASN A 31 17.23 15.00 -1.94
C ASN A 31 15.85 14.37 -2.24
N HIS A 32 14.94 14.35 -1.26
CA HIS A 32 13.65 13.66 -1.40
C HIS A 32 12.75 14.14 -2.56
N VAL A 33 12.91 15.39 -3.02
CA VAL A 33 12.08 15.98 -4.09
C VAL A 33 12.56 15.50 -5.46
N ASP A 34 13.87 15.53 -5.69
CA ASP A 34 14.49 15.10 -6.94
C ASP A 34 14.37 13.58 -7.16
N LEU A 35 14.37 12.81 -6.07
CA LEU A 35 14.10 11.37 -6.09
C LEU A 35 12.67 11.07 -6.56
N GLY A 36 11.69 11.84 -6.10
CA GLY A 36 10.29 11.70 -6.52
C GLY A 36 10.13 11.90 -8.02
N ASN A 37 10.73 12.96 -8.58
CA ASN A 37 10.63 13.26 -10.01
C ASN A 37 11.23 12.16 -10.89
N ARG A 38 12.41 11.63 -10.53
CA ARG A 38 13.07 10.53 -11.27
C ARG A 38 12.25 9.24 -11.26
N ILE A 39 11.63 8.91 -10.12
CA ILE A 39 10.77 7.73 -10.01
C ILE A 39 9.61 7.84 -11.01
N PHE A 40 8.96 9.00 -11.11
CA PHE A 40 7.84 9.19 -12.03
C PHE A 40 8.25 9.16 -13.50
N GLU A 41 9.46 9.62 -13.85
CA GLU A 41 9.99 9.52 -15.22
C GLU A 41 10.24 8.06 -15.65
N ASN A 42 10.72 7.20 -14.75
CA ASN A 42 11.08 5.80 -15.05
C ASN A 42 9.87 4.82 -15.03
N ILE A 43 8.73 5.22 -14.46
CA ILE A 43 7.50 4.40 -14.40
C ILE A 43 6.80 4.32 -15.79
N GLY A 44 7.06 5.23 -16.72
CA GLY A 44 6.37 5.24 -18.01
C GLY A 44 6.66 4.03 -18.91
N GLU A 45 7.79 3.35 -18.75
CA GLU A 45 8.37 2.52 -19.82
C GLU A 45 8.39 1.00 -19.56
N SER A 46 8.02 0.51 -18.36
CA SER A 46 8.41 -0.84 -17.92
C SER A 46 7.31 -1.78 -17.44
N PHE A 47 6.02 -1.52 -17.68
CA PHE A 47 4.95 -2.36 -17.11
C PHE A 47 4.30 -3.34 -18.08
N GLU A 48 4.44 -4.64 -17.76
CA GLU A 48 3.56 -5.67 -18.28
C GLU A 48 2.13 -5.40 -17.82
N ASN A 49 1.19 -5.38 -18.77
CA ASN A 49 -0.21 -5.16 -18.46
C ASN A 49 -0.73 -6.30 -17.57
N THR A 50 -1.31 -5.94 -16.44
CA THR A 50 -2.05 -6.92 -15.64
C THR A 50 -3.25 -7.46 -16.45
N GLU A 51 -3.44 -8.77 -16.43
CA GLU A 51 -4.59 -9.43 -17.10
C GLU A 51 -5.89 -9.26 -16.30
N TYR A 52 -5.82 -8.71 -15.07
CA TYR A 52 -7.00 -8.50 -14.24
C TYR A 52 -7.82 -7.32 -14.76
N GLY A 53 -9.05 -7.59 -15.20
CA GLY A 53 -10.00 -6.51 -15.50
C GLY A 53 -10.29 -5.65 -14.26
N THR A 54 -10.57 -4.36 -14.48
CA THR A 54 -10.80 -3.37 -13.41
C THR A 54 -11.86 -3.81 -12.40
N ALA A 55 -12.95 -4.44 -12.85
CA ALA A 55 -13.98 -4.96 -11.94
C ALA A 55 -13.44 -6.03 -10.98
N ARG A 56 -12.57 -6.92 -11.47
CA ARG A 56 -11.92 -7.95 -10.65
C ARG A 56 -10.92 -7.33 -9.67
N LEU A 57 -10.16 -6.33 -10.11
CA LEU A 57 -9.27 -5.58 -9.22
C LEU A 57 -10.05 -4.89 -8.11
N PHE A 58 -11.16 -4.25 -8.43
CA PHE A 58 -12.01 -3.54 -7.47
C PHE A 58 -12.67 -4.50 -6.46
N ALA A 59 -13.22 -5.61 -6.93
CA ALA A 59 -13.77 -6.66 -6.08
C ALA A 59 -12.71 -7.25 -5.13
N GLY A 60 -11.53 -7.59 -5.68
CA GLY A 60 -10.42 -8.13 -4.91
C GLY A 60 -9.88 -7.12 -3.89
N PHE A 61 -9.91 -5.83 -4.17
CA PHE A 61 -9.52 -4.80 -3.21
C PHE A 61 -10.43 -4.78 -1.98
N PHE A 62 -11.75 -4.91 -2.16
CA PHE A 62 -12.66 -4.99 -1.02
C PHE A 62 -12.43 -6.24 -0.18
N LYS A 63 -12.26 -7.39 -0.83
CA LYS A 63 -11.90 -8.63 -0.14
C LYS A 63 -10.60 -8.49 0.65
N PHE A 64 -9.57 -7.92 0.01
CA PHE A 64 -8.28 -7.62 0.65
C PHE A 64 -8.43 -6.76 1.90
N MET A 65 -9.23 -5.69 1.83
CA MET A 65 -9.45 -4.79 2.97
C MET A 65 -10.20 -5.45 4.13
N VAL A 66 -11.03 -6.46 3.86
CA VAL A 66 -11.78 -7.23 4.87
C VAL A 66 -10.92 -8.35 5.48
N ASP A 67 -10.07 -8.99 4.66
CA ASP A 67 -9.28 -10.16 5.09
C ASP A 67 -8.07 -9.77 5.97
N ILE A 68 -7.54 -8.56 5.84
CA ILE A 68 -6.38 -8.12 6.63
C ILE A 68 -6.77 -7.81 8.07
N ASP A 69 -6.08 -8.46 9.01
CA ASP A 69 -6.14 -8.14 10.42
C ASP A 69 -5.26 -6.92 10.75
N PHE A 70 -5.81 -5.71 10.55
CA PHE A 70 -5.13 -4.45 10.85
C PHE A 70 -4.92 -4.17 12.35
N ASP A 71 -5.51 -5.00 13.21
CA ASP A 71 -5.24 -4.95 14.65
C ASP A 71 -3.91 -5.68 14.94
N LYS A 72 -3.54 -6.69 14.14
CA LYS A 72 -2.25 -7.40 14.22
C LYS A 72 -1.16 -6.89 13.29
N TYR A 73 -1.53 -6.39 12.11
CA TYR A 73 -0.59 -6.05 11.06
C TYR A 73 -0.57 -4.57 10.70
N SER A 74 0.62 -4.06 10.40
CA SER A 74 0.84 -2.79 9.71
C SER A 74 1.20 -3.05 8.25
N ILE A 75 0.94 -2.04 7.42
CA ILE A 75 1.38 -2.05 6.03
C ILE A 75 2.74 -1.34 5.94
N SER A 76 3.72 -2.04 5.36
CA SER A 76 5.07 -1.53 5.10
C SER A 76 5.36 -1.46 3.62
N ASN A 77 6.11 -0.41 3.24
CA ASN A 77 6.57 -0.21 1.87
C ASN A 77 7.95 -0.80 1.60
N THR A 78 8.71 -1.18 2.62
CA THR A 78 10.18 -1.28 2.50
C THR A 78 10.76 -2.67 2.56
N GLU A 79 9.92 -3.71 2.68
CA GLU A 79 10.38 -5.09 2.83
C GLU A 79 9.76 -5.98 1.76
N GLU A 80 10.39 -7.14 1.52
CA GLU A 80 9.84 -8.22 0.69
C GLU A 80 8.43 -8.63 1.15
N ASN A 81 8.14 -8.43 2.44
CA ASN A 81 6.82 -8.60 3.01
C ASN A 81 6.16 -7.23 3.31
N TRP A 82 5.07 -6.95 2.60
CA TRP A 82 4.30 -5.71 2.75
C TRP A 82 3.45 -5.68 4.03
N LEU A 83 3.30 -6.81 4.72
CA LEU A 83 2.66 -6.91 6.05
C LEU A 83 3.72 -7.14 7.14
N LYS A 84 3.69 -6.30 8.16
CA LYS A 84 4.52 -6.45 9.37
C LYS A 84 3.65 -6.57 10.61
N TYR A 85 4.17 -7.17 11.67
CA TYR A 85 3.49 -7.10 12.96
C TYR A 85 3.41 -5.66 13.44
N LYS A 86 2.22 -5.24 13.83
CA LYS A 86 1.94 -3.93 14.38
C LYS A 86 2.64 -3.80 15.73
N ASN A 87 3.49 -2.78 15.87
CA ASN A 87 4.32 -2.55 17.05
C ASN A 87 3.74 -1.48 18.00
N THR A 88 2.50 -1.04 17.78
CA THR A 88 1.86 0.00 18.59
C THR A 88 0.35 -0.09 18.53
N GLU A 89 -0.32 0.05 19.68
CA GLU A 89 -1.77 0.17 19.78
C GLU A 89 -2.28 1.62 19.64
N LYS A 90 -1.36 2.59 19.51
CA LYS A 90 -1.69 4.02 19.46
C LYS A 90 -2.59 4.37 18.28
N TYR A 91 -2.43 3.67 17.17
CA TYR A 91 -3.15 3.93 15.93
C TYR A 91 -4.02 2.73 15.56
N PRO A 92 -5.28 2.95 15.13
CA PRO A 92 -6.14 1.85 14.71
C PRO A 92 -5.62 1.16 13.44
N VAL A 93 -4.87 1.89 12.61
CA VAL A 93 -4.20 1.40 11.41
C VAL A 93 -2.84 2.08 11.26
N VAL A 94 -1.84 1.32 10.83
CA VAL A 94 -0.47 1.82 10.59
C VAL A 94 -0.10 1.53 9.13
N ILE A 95 0.25 2.59 8.41
CA ILE A 95 0.71 2.52 7.02
C ILE A 95 1.98 3.36 6.94
N GLU A 96 3.12 2.72 6.72
CA GLU A 96 4.39 3.44 6.58
C GLU A 96 4.38 4.32 5.34
N ASN A 97 4.93 5.53 5.43
CA ASN A 97 5.14 6.38 4.26
C ASN A 97 6.30 5.82 3.41
N PRO A 98 6.14 5.71 2.08
CA PRO A 98 7.15 5.11 1.21
C PRO A 98 8.43 5.94 1.07
N PHE A 99 8.49 7.18 1.56
CA PHE A 99 9.71 8.00 1.53
C PHE A 99 10.32 8.18 2.93
N ASN A 100 9.50 8.01 3.98
CA ASN A 100 9.90 8.12 5.38
C ASN A 100 9.16 7.08 6.26
N THR A 101 9.80 5.94 6.52
CA THR A 101 9.22 4.81 7.26
C THR A 101 8.86 5.13 8.72
N GLN A 102 9.42 6.19 9.29
CA GLN A 102 9.07 6.63 10.64
C GLN A 102 7.71 7.34 10.70
N GLN A 103 7.11 7.66 9.55
CA GLN A 103 5.82 8.33 9.46
C GLN A 103 4.69 7.34 9.16
N ASN A 104 3.68 7.33 10.03
CA ASN A 104 2.40 6.68 9.74
C ASN A 104 1.53 7.60 8.87
N SER A 105 1.30 7.23 7.62
CA SER A 105 0.42 7.94 6.67
C SER A 105 -1.03 8.00 7.15
N ALA A 106 -1.45 7.07 8.01
CA ALA A 106 -2.79 7.02 8.58
C ALA A 106 -2.88 7.60 10.01
N ARG A 107 -1.88 8.38 10.46
CA ARG A 107 -1.82 8.92 11.84
C ARG A 107 -3.03 9.74 12.29
N SER A 108 -3.79 10.30 11.35
CA SER A 108 -4.99 11.11 11.62
C SER A 108 -6.28 10.30 11.71
N VAL A 109 -6.24 9.00 11.39
CA VAL A 109 -7.40 8.12 11.45
C VAL A 109 -7.70 7.77 12.91
N LYS A 110 -8.88 8.18 13.38
CA LYS A 110 -9.40 7.83 14.70
C LYS A 110 -10.01 6.43 14.68
N LYS A 111 -10.06 5.76 15.84
CA LYS A 111 -10.61 4.42 15.99
C LYS A 111 -12.05 4.30 15.49
N GLU A 112 -12.91 5.24 15.89
CA GLU A 112 -14.33 5.31 15.49
C GLU A 112 -14.49 5.38 13.96
N ASN A 113 -13.66 6.22 13.32
CA ASN A 113 -13.65 6.36 11.86
C ASN A 113 -13.17 5.07 11.19
N TRP A 114 -12.16 4.42 11.77
CA TRP A 114 -11.62 3.17 11.24
C TRP A 114 -12.62 2.02 11.33
N GLU A 115 -13.34 1.90 12.45
CA GLU A 115 -14.39 0.88 12.62
C GLU A 115 -15.51 1.06 11.60
N ASN A 116 -15.97 2.30 11.37
CA ASN A 116 -16.94 2.60 10.32
C ASN A 116 -16.38 2.27 8.92
N ILE A 117 -15.11 2.61 8.63
CA ILE A 117 -14.47 2.26 7.36
C ILE A 117 -14.45 0.73 7.16
N LYS A 118 -14.04 -0.06 8.17
CA LYS A 118 -14.06 -1.53 8.13
C LYS A 118 -15.47 -2.06 7.86
N GLU A 119 -16.48 -1.51 8.52
CA GLU A 119 -17.88 -1.90 8.30
C GLU A 119 -18.33 -1.63 6.85
N LYS A 120 -18.01 -0.46 6.27
CA LYS A 120 -18.35 -0.15 4.88
C LYS A 120 -17.64 -1.08 3.89
N PHE A 121 -16.39 -1.46 4.15
CA PHE A 121 -15.67 -2.44 3.35
C PHE A 121 -16.34 -3.82 3.42
N THR A 122 -16.73 -4.29 4.60
CA THR A 122 -17.47 -5.55 4.77
C THR A 122 -18.81 -5.54 4.03
N ILE A 123 -19.60 -4.47 4.16
CA ILE A 123 -20.88 -4.33 3.45
C ILE A 123 -20.67 -4.35 1.93
N ALA A 124 -19.65 -3.63 1.43
CA ALA A 124 -19.34 -3.59 0.01
C ALA A 124 -18.91 -4.97 -0.52
N ASN A 125 -18.03 -5.67 0.21
CA ASN A 125 -17.57 -7.01 -0.14
C ASN A 125 -18.73 -8.02 -0.22
N ASN A 126 -19.66 -7.98 0.74
CA ASN A 126 -20.83 -8.88 0.77
C ASN A 126 -21.84 -8.63 -0.35
N LYS A 127 -21.76 -7.50 -1.07
CA LYS A 127 -22.62 -7.23 -2.25
C LYS A 127 -22.02 -7.73 -3.56
N ILE A 128 -20.74 -8.11 -3.54
CA ILE A 128 -19.98 -8.52 -4.73
C ILE A 128 -19.83 -10.04 -4.80
N ILE A 129 -19.80 -10.71 -3.64
CA ILE A 129 -19.77 -12.17 -3.49
C ILE A 129 -21.18 -12.75 -3.64
#